data_AF-V9DKX6-F1
#
_entry.id   AF-V9DKX6-F1
#
_cell.length_a   1.000
_cell.length_b   1.000
_cell.length_c   1.000
_cell.angle_alpha   90.00
_cell.angle_beta   90.00
_cell.angle_gamma   90.00
#
_symmetry.space_group_name_H-M   'P 1'
#
loop_
_entity.id
_entity.type
_entity.pdbx_description
1 polymer ?
#
loop_
_entity_poly.entity_id
_entity_poly.type
_entity_poly.pdbx_seq_one_letter_code
_entity_poly.pdbx_strand_id
1 'polypeptide(L)'
;MATRLDKKLLSAGNNVDYPKSGDEVTIEYTGWLYDASKANQDYKGDKFDSSVGRGDFKTQIGVGRVIQGWDQGVPQMSLGEKSRLTIPG
;
A
#
# COMPACT_ATOMS: atom_id res chain seq x y z
N MET A 1 -6.35 -13.03 -16.81
CA MET A 1 -4.97 -12.54 -16.55
C MET A 1 -4.99 -11.98 -15.14
N ALA A 2 -4.35 -12.61 -14.16
CA ALA A 2 -4.37 -12.09 -12.79
C ALA A 2 -3.63 -10.75 -12.76
N THR A 3 -4.35 -9.68 -12.45
CA THR A 3 -3.83 -8.32 -12.19
C THR A 3 -2.96 -8.42 -10.95
N ARG A 4 -1.70 -8.84 -11.13
CA ARG A 4 -0.81 -9.17 -10.03
C ARG A 4 -0.32 -7.86 -9.40
N LEU A 5 -0.81 -7.59 -8.20
CA LEU A 5 -0.20 -6.64 -7.28
C LEU A 5 1.30 -6.95 -7.15
N ASP A 6 2.14 -5.94 -7.34
CA ASP A 6 3.56 -6.02 -7.02
C ASP A 6 3.84 -5.29 -5.71
N LYS A 7 4.54 -5.97 -4.79
CA LYS A 7 4.91 -5.45 -3.47
C LYS A 7 6.43 -5.43 -3.36
N LYS A 8 6.99 -4.23 -3.19
CA LYS A 8 8.42 -4.02 -2.91
C LYS A 8 8.61 -3.57 -1.46
N LEU A 9 9.28 -4.38 -0.65
CA LEU A 9 9.65 -4.04 0.72
C LEU A 9 10.67 -2.89 0.72
N LEU A 10 10.43 -1.84 1.51
CA LEU A 10 11.34 -0.71 1.69
C LEU A 10 11.96 -0.72 3.09
N SER A 11 11.20 -1.10 4.11
CA SER A 11 11.67 -1.30 5.48
C SER A 11 10.83 -2.38 6.15
N ALA A 12 11.49 -3.34 6.80
CA ALA A 12 10.83 -4.44 7.48
C ALA A 12 10.03 -3.95 8.69
N GLY A 13 8.84 -4.52 8.87
CA GLY A 13 8.09 -4.41 10.12
C GLY A 13 8.55 -5.44 11.12
N ASN A 14 7.66 -5.79 12.06
CA ASN A 14 7.98 -6.73 13.13
C ASN A 14 7.95 -8.21 12.70
N ASN A 15 7.46 -8.53 11.49
CA ASN A 15 7.29 -9.89 10.97
C ASN A 15 6.49 -10.85 11.88
N VAL A 16 5.68 -10.33 12.78
CA VAL A 16 4.87 -11.11 13.74
C VAL A 16 3.40 -10.79 13.54
N ASP A 17 3.06 -9.51 13.55
CA ASP A 17 1.68 -9.05 13.48
C ASP A 17 1.33 -8.70 12.05
N TYR A 18 0.43 -9.49 11.46
CA TYR A 18 -0.10 -9.28 10.11
C TYR A 18 -1.62 -9.04 10.20
N PRO A 19 -2.15 -8.00 9.52
CA PRO A 19 -3.58 -7.75 9.49
C PRO A 19 -4.36 -8.90 8.86
N LYS A 20 -5.51 -9.23 9.43
CA LYS A 20 -6.47 -10.20 8.88
C LYS A 20 -7.68 -9.47 8.29
N SER A 21 -8.46 -10.19 7.46
CA SER A 21 -9.71 -9.65 6.92
C SER A 21 -10.63 -9.21 8.06
N GLY A 22 -11.08 -7.95 8.01
CA GLY A 22 -11.94 -7.33 9.03
C GLY A 22 -11.21 -6.52 10.08
N ASP A 23 -9.88 -6.66 10.22
CA ASP A 23 -9.09 -5.87 11.17
C ASP A 23 -9.08 -4.40 10.77
N GLU A 24 -9.12 -3.52 11.76
CA GLU A 24 -8.87 -2.10 11.57
C GLU A 24 -7.36 -1.85 11.52
N VAL A 25 -6.92 -1.20 10.44
CA VAL A 25 -5.52 -0.80 10.23
C VAL A 25 -5.41 0.72 10.23
N THR A 26 -4.27 1.21 10.73
CA THR A 26 -3.89 2.63 10.68
C THR A 26 -2.63 2.75 9.83
N ILE A 27 -2.69 3.54 8.75
CA ILE A 27 -1.66 3.58 7.71
C ILE A 27 -1.32 5.02 7.36
N GLU A 28 -0.01 5.30 7.25
CA GLU A 28 0.48 6.44 6.48
C GLU A 28 0.79 6.03 5.04
N TYR A 29 0.34 6.82 4.07
CA TYR A 29 0.60 6.56 2.66
C TYR A 29 0.86 7.82 1.86
N THR A 30 1.41 7.61 0.68
CA THR A 30 1.41 8.60 -0.40
C THR A 30 1.15 7.86 -1.70
N GLY A 31 0.26 8.41 -2.52
CA GLY A 31 -0.16 7.86 -3.80
C GLY A 31 0.44 8.65 -4.96
N TRP A 32 0.96 7.93 -5.95
CA TRP A 32 1.49 8.49 -7.19
C TRP A 32 0.89 7.76 -8.38
N LEU A 33 0.66 8.48 -9.47
CA LEU A 33 0.36 7.86 -10.76
C LEU A 33 1.59 7.11 -11.25
N TYR A 34 1.39 5.93 -11.82
CA TYR A 34 2.48 5.15 -12.39
C TYR A 34 2.99 5.81 -13.68
N ASP A 35 4.30 5.95 -13.82
CA ASP A 35 4.94 6.50 -15.02
C ASP A 35 6.12 5.62 -15.44
N ALA A 36 5.97 4.94 -16.58
CA ALA A 36 6.99 4.05 -17.14
C ALA A 36 8.28 4.79 -17.54
N SER A 37 8.22 6.09 -17.83
CA SER A 37 9.39 6.90 -18.18
C SER A 37 10.27 7.22 -16.96
N LYS A 38 9.72 7.10 -15.75
CA LYS A 38 10.39 7.43 -14.48
C LYS A 38 10.98 6.20 -13.78
N ALA A 39 11.57 5.27 -14.54
CA ALA A 39 12.17 4.06 -13.99
C ALA A 39 13.27 4.35 -12.96
N ASN A 40 14.04 5.43 -13.14
CA ASN A 40 15.05 5.92 -12.19
C ASN A 40 14.46 6.57 -10.92
N GLN A 41 13.18 6.91 -10.94
CA GLN A 41 12.43 7.45 -9.80
C GLN A 41 11.32 6.48 -9.40
N ASP A 42 11.62 5.18 -9.46
CA ASP A 42 10.79 4.17 -8.84
C ASP A 42 9.37 4.10 -9.45
N TYR A 43 9.23 4.54 -10.71
CA TYR A 43 7.99 4.68 -11.50
C TYR A 43 6.96 5.65 -10.92
N LYS A 44 7.39 6.57 -10.04
CA LYS A 44 6.52 7.56 -9.41
C LYS A 44 6.35 8.77 -10.32
N GLY A 45 5.21 8.85 -10.98
CA GLY A 45 4.69 10.03 -11.67
C GLY A 45 4.16 11.08 -10.69
N ASP A 46 3.07 11.72 -11.06
CA ASP A 46 2.48 12.79 -10.25
C ASP A 46 1.84 12.25 -8.98
N LYS A 47 2.07 12.95 -7.87
CA LYS A 47 1.43 12.65 -6.58
C LYS A 47 -0.05 13.05 -6.67
N PHE A 48 -0.96 12.12 -6.38
CA PHE A 48 -2.39 12.43 -6.36
C PHE A 48 -2.96 12.55 -4.93
N ASP A 49 -2.38 11.85 -3.94
CA ASP A 49 -2.79 11.97 -2.54
C ASP A 49 -1.66 11.60 -1.55
N SER A 50 -1.77 12.06 -0.31
CA SER A 50 -0.88 11.70 0.80
C SER A 50 -1.57 11.92 2.14
N SER A 51 -1.43 10.98 3.06
CA SER A 51 -1.88 11.14 4.45
C SER A 51 -0.79 11.71 5.37
N VAL A 52 0.48 11.70 4.94
CA VAL A 52 1.61 12.18 5.73
C VAL A 52 1.43 13.65 6.06
N GLY A 53 1.41 13.99 7.35
CA GLY A 53 1.17 15.35 7.85
C GLY A 53 -0.30 15.81 7.86
N ARG A 54 -1.24 15.01 7.32
CA ARG A 54 -2.69 15.25 7.40
C ARG A 54 -3.34 14.45 8.55
N GLY A 55 -2.68 13.37 8.98
CA GLY A 55 -3.18 12.41 9.96
C GLY A 55 -3.35 11.02 9.35
N ASP A 56 -3.30 10.01 10.20
CA ASP A 56 -3.27 8.62 9.75
C ASP A 56 -4.60 8.19 9.11
N PHE A 57 -4.51 7.37 8.06
CA PHE A 57 -5.67 6.78 7.43
C PHE A 57 -6.10 5.50 8.15
N LYS A 58 -7.36 5.45 8.58
CA LYS A 58 -7.94 4.30 9.28
C LYS A 58 -9.00 3.62 8.42
N THR A 59 -8.92 2.31 8.28
CA THR A 59 -9.91 1.53 7.54
C THR A 59 -9.93 0.07 7.99
N GLN A 60 -11.02 -0.63 7.73
CA GLN A 60 -11.04 -2.09 7.80
C GLN A 60 -10.46 -2.68 6.52
N ILE A 61 -9.57 -3.66 6.65
CA ILE A 61 -8.86 -4.26 5.51
C ILE A 61 -9.45 -5.61 5.10
N GLY A 62 -9.37 -5.93 3.80
CA GLY A 62 -9.78 -7.22 3.26
C GLY A 62 -11.29 -7.43 3.24
N VAL A 63 -12.07 -6.34 3.19
CA VAL A 63 -13.55 -6.34 3.25
C VAL A 63 -14.20 -5.49 2.15
N GLY A 64 -13.44 -5.07 1.14
CA GLY A 64 -13.93 -4.30 -0.01
C GLY A 64 -14.15 -2.81 0.25
N ARG A 65 -13.54 -2.26 1.32
CA ARG A 65 -13.66 -0.82 1.67
C ARG A 65 -12.60 0.07 1.01
N VAL A 66 -11.53 -0.53 0.49
CA VAL A 66 -10.46 0.15 -0.24
C VAL A 66 -10.26 -0.51 -1.59
N ILE A 67 -9.42 0.09 -2.44
CA ILE A 67 -9.08 -0.51 -3.73
C ILE A 67 -8.52 -1.93 -3.56
N GLN A 68 -8.83 -2.81 -4.50
CA GLN A 68 -8.51 -4.24 -4.40
C GLN A 68 -7.02 -4.52 -4.12
N GLY A 69 -6.12 -3.71 -4.69
CA GLY A 69 -4.68 -3.86 -4.44
C GLY A 69 -4.28 -3.61 -2.99
N TRP A 70 -4.99 -2.75 -2.25
CA TRP A 70 -4.76 -2.57 -0.82
C TRP A 70 -5.30 -3.75 -0.03
N ASP A 71 -6.52 -4.19 -0.32
CA ASP A 71 -7.14 -5.34 0.32
C ASP A 71 -6.33 -6.63 0.16
N GLN A 72 -5.56 -6.75 -0.93
CA GLN A 72 -4.64 -7.86 -1.15
C GLN A 72 -3.23 -7.62 -0.59
N GLY A 73 -2.75 -6.37 -0.61
CA GLY A 73 -1.36 -6.02 -0.30
C GLY A 73 -1.09 -5.78 1.18
N VAL A 74 -1.97 -5.06 1.86
CA VAL A 74 -1.81 -4.69 3.27
C VAL A 74 -1.80 -5.92 4.19
N PRO A 75 -2.63 -6.96 3.98
CA PRO A 75 -2.54 -8.19 4.80
C PRO A 75 -1.20 -8.93 4.69
N GLN A 76 -0.41 -8.67 3.64
CA GLN A 76 0.93 -9.23 3.47
C GLN A 76 2.01 -8.38 4.17
N MET A 77 1.65 -7.25 4.77
CA MET A 77 2.56 -6.36 5.47
C MET A 77 2.52 -6.63 6.97
N SER A 78 3.68 -6.63 7.61
CA SER A 78 3.73 -6.71 9.08
C SER A 78 3.60 -5.33 9.73
N LEU A 79 3.22 -5.29 11.01
CA LEU A 79 3.13 -4.04 11.76
C LEU A 79 4.47 -3.27 11.72
N GLY A 80 4.40 -1.98 11.39
CA GLY A 80 5.57 -1.10 11.23
C GLY A 80 6.28 -1.22 9.88
N GLU A 81 5.83 -2.11 8.99
CA GLU A 81 6.44 -2.29 7.67
C GLU A 81 6.19 -1.09 6.75
N LYS A 82 7.23 -0.69 6.01
CA LYS A 82 7.10 0.23 4.89
C LYS A 82 7.31 -0.51 3.59
N SER A 83 6.29 -0.52 2.74
CA SER A 83 6.33 -1.15 1.42
C SER A 83 5.79 -0.21 0.35
N ARG A 84 6.16 -0.51 -0.90
CA ARG A 84 5.52 0.06 -2.08
C ARG A 84 4.63 -0.99 -2.71
N LEU A 85 3.40 -0.59 -3.01
CA LEU A 85 2.44 -1.39 -3.75
C LEU A 85 2.27 -0.78 -5.15
N THR A 86 2.57 -1.55 -6.18
CA THR A 86 2.25 -1.19 -7.57
C THR A 86 0.97 -1.92 -7.95
N ILE A 87 -0.10 -1.15 -8.14
CA ILE A 87 -1.45 -1.68 -8.35
C ILE A 87 -1.83 -1.42 -9.81
N PRO A 88 -1.91 -2.47 -10.65
CA PRO A 88 -2.40 -2.32 -12.02
C PRO A 88 -3.91 -2.02 -12.02
N GLY A 89 -4.31 -1.16 -12.96
CA GLY A 89 -5.71 -0.77 -13.19
C GLY A 89 -6.47 -1.76 -14.06
#